data_AF-A0A948EV81-F1
#
_entry.id   AF-A0A948EV81-F1
#
_cell.length_a   1.000
_cell.length_b   1.000
_cell.length_c   1.000
_cell.angle_alpha   90.00
_cell.angle_beta   90.00
_cell.angle_gamma   90.00
#
_symmetry.space_group_name_H-M   'P 1'
#
loop_
_entity.id
_entity.type
_entity.pdbx_description
1 polymer ?
#
loop_
_entity_poly.entity_id
_entity_poly.type
_entity_poly.pdbx_seq_one_letter_code
_entity_poly.pdbx_strand_id
1 'polypeptide(L)'
;MLEPVLLANFFIVFFSAASVILFGASYALLFAWSRVKSRPRLMMLAYAAYVGLFISVITLAFAANLFNNNFWTFIVSLMLIGYLVAPHAIWHLCVGTHADEHEGEVNPIKVYQQR
;
A
#
# COMPACT_ATOMS: atom_id res chain seq x y z
N MET A 1 26.27 8.25 -31.46
CA MET A 1 25.04 7.56 -31.89
C MET A 1 24.34 7.10 -30.62
N LEU A 2 23.26 7.77 -30.22
CA LEU A 2 22.41 7.28 -29.13
C LEU A 2 21.63 6.09 -29.70
N GLU A 3 21.93 4.88 -29.25
CA GLU A 3 21.19 3.72 -29.72
C GLU A 3 19.73 3.87 -29.27
N PRO A 4 18.75 3.81 -30.19
CA PRO A 4 17.33 4.03 -29.87
C PRO A 4 16.80 3.06 -28.81
N VAL A 5 17.47 1.93 -28.61
CA VAL A 5 17.21 0.94 -27.56
C VAL A 5 17.41 1.48 -26.14
N LEU A 6 18.34 2.41 -25.91
CA LEU A 6 18.60 2.93 -24.55
C LEU A 6 17.48 3.88 -24.10
N LEU A 7 16.97 4.71 -25.01
CA LEU A 7 15.93 5.69 -24.71
C LEU A 7 14.55 5.03 -24.53
N ALA A 8 14.24 3.98 -25.32
CA ALA A 8 13.02 3.21 -25.16
C ALA A 8 12.94 2.56 -23.76
N ASN A 9 14.04 1.97 -23.28
CA ASN A 9 14.10 1.40 -21.94
C ASN A 9 13.93 2.46 -20.85
N PHE A 10 14.51 3.66 -21.03
CA PHE A 10 14.34 4.77 -20.09
C PHE A 10 12.86 5.17 -19.93
N PHE A 11 12.14 5.36 -21.04
CA PHE A 11 10.72 5.72 -20.98
C PHE A 11 9.87 4.61 -20.36
N ILE A 12 10.13 3.34 -20.68
CA ILE A 12 9.38 2.22 -20.09
C ILE A 12 9.60 2.16 -18.59
N VAL A 13 10.85 2.29 -18.13
CA VAL A 13 11.18 2.32 -16.69
C VAL A 13 10.52 3.53 -16.02
N PHE A 14 10.59 4.71 -16.61
CA PHE A 14 9.98 5.92 -16.05
C PHE A 14 8.46 5.82 -15.94
N PHE A 15 7.77 5.47 -17.03
CA PHE A 15 6.31 5.33 -17.04
C PHE A 15 5.85 4.22 -16.11
N SER A 16 6.56 3.09 -16.10
CA SER A 16 6.24 1.98 -15.23
C SER A 16 6.41 2.36 -13.75
N ALA A 17 7.50 3.04 -13.39
CA ALA A 17 7.69 3.55 -12.02
C ALA A 17 6.60 4.55 -11.62
N ALA A 18 6.22 5.47 -12.52
CA ALA A 18 5.12 6.40 -12.27
C ALA A 18 3.78 5.67 -12.07
N SER A 19 3.49 4.65 -12.90
CA SER A 19 2.32 3.79 -12.74
C SER A 19 2.32 3.04 -11.41
N VAL A 20 3.46 2.50 -10.98
CA VAL A 20 3.60 1.83 -9.67
C VAL A 20 3.18 2.76 -8.54
N ILE A 21 3.67 4.01 -8.52
CA ILE A 21 3.30 4.99 -7.49
C ILE A 21 1.82 5.32 -7.57
N LEU A 22 1.29 5.58 -8.77
CA LEU A 22 -0.10 5.97 -8.96
C LEU A 22 -1.06 4.84 -8.55
N PHE A 23 -0.80 3.60 -8.95
CA PHE A 23 -1.61 2.44 -8.54
C PHE A 23 -1.44 2.11 -7.06
N GLY A 24 -0.24 2.28 -6.48
CA GLY A 24 0.02 2.04 -5.07
C GLY A 24 -0.69 3.02 -4.16
N ALA A 25 -0.62 4.31 -4.50
CA ALA A 25 -1.37 5.35 -3.80
C ALA A 25 -2.88 5.13 -3.97
N SER A 26 -3.35 4.85 -5.19
CA SER A 26 -4.78 4.57 -5.45
C SER A 26 -5.28 3.37 -4.67
N TYR A 27 -4.49 2.30 -4.56
CA TYR A 27 -4.82 1.13 -3.76
C TYR A 27 -4.99 1.49 -2.28
N ALA A 28 -4.03 2.21 -1.70
CA ALA A 28 -4.10 2.63 -0.30
C ALA A 28 -5.32 3.54 -0.04
N LEU A 29 -5.61 4.45 -0.97
CA LEU A 29 -6.72 5.40 -0.87
C LEU A 29 -8.08 4.70 -0.99
N LEU A 30 -8.23 3.78 -1.96
CA LEU A 30 -9.42 2.93 -2.13
C LEU A 30 -9.63 2.00 -0.94
N PHE A 31 -8.55 1.45 -0.37
CA PHE A 31 -8.61 0.60 0.81
C PHE A 31 -9.12 1.38 2.02
N ALA A 32 -8.53 2.54 2.33
CA ALA A 32 -8.98 3.40 3.41
C ALA A 32 -10.45 3.82 3.21
N TRP A 33 -10.81 4.24 1.99
CA TRP A 33 -12.19 4.64 1.66
C TRP A 33 -13.18 3.49 1.79
N SER A 34 -12.79 2.27 1.39
CA SER A 34 -13.62 1.07 1.52
C SER A 34 -13.92 0.75 2.99
N ARG A 35 -12.94 0.95 3.88
CA ARG A 35 -13.09 0.69 5.30
C ARG A 35 -13.94 1.75 6.00
N VAL A 36 -13.81 3.03 5.63
CA VAL A 36 -14.65 4.12 6.16
C VAL A 36 -16.12 3.96 5.77
N LYS A 37 -16.42 3.50 4.54
CA LYS A 37 -17.80 3.41 4.04
C LYS A 37 -18.46 2.03 4.23
N SER A 38 -17.76 1.02 4.77
CA SER A 38 -18.25 -0.36 4.97
C SER A 38 -18.94 -0.98 3.74
N ARG A 39 -18.44 -0.71 2.54
CA ARG A 39 -19.03 -1.18 1.27
C ARG A 39 -18.10 -2.20 0.60
N PRO A 40 -18.48 -3.50 0.52
CA PRO A 40 -17.60 -4.56 0.03
C PRO A 40 -17.22 -4.43 -1.46
N ARG A 41 -18.00 -3.68 -2.25
CA ARG A 41 -17.70 -3.42 -3.67
C ARG A 41 -16.44 -2.56 -3.88
N LEU A 42 -16.14 -1.64 -2.96
CA LEU A 42 -14.93 -0.81 -3.02
C LEU A 42 -13.67 -1.65 -2.73
N MET A 43 -13.81 -2.71 -1.94
CA MET A 43 -12.73 -3.66 -1.66
C MET A 43 -12.32 -4.43 -2.92
N MET A 44 -13.28 -4.82 -3.76
CA MET A 44 -12.99 -5.46 -5.05
C MET A 44 -12.24 -4.50 -6.00
N LEU A 45 -12.58 -3.20 -5.96
CA LEU A 45 -11.88 -2.16 -6.73
C LEU A 45 -10.45 -1.94 -6.22
N ALA A 46 -10.24 -1.99 -4.90
CA ALA A 46 -8.90 -1.91 -4.31
C ALA A 46 -8.04 -3.09 -4.78
N TYR A 47 -8.56 -4.32 -4.75
CA TYR A 47 -7.83 -5.47 -5.30
C TYR A 47 -7.54 -5.32 -6.80
N ALA A 48 -8.46 -4.75 -7.59
CA ALA A 48 -8.19 -4.45 -8.99
C ALA A 48 -7.03 -3.45 -9.18
N ALA A 49 -6.96 -2.41 -8.34
CA ALA A 49 -5.84 -1.47 -8.33
C ALA A 49 -4.51 -2.14 -7.93
N TYR A 50 -4.56 -3.10 -7.00
CA TYR A 50 -3.39 -3.90 -6.62
C TYR A 50 -2.90 -4.79 -7.77
N VAL A 51 -3.80 -5.40 -8.54
CA VAL A 51 -3.43 -6.14 -9.77
C VAL A 51 -2.74 -5.20 -10.78
N GLY A 52 -3.24 -3.97 -10.94
CA GLY A 52 -2.59 -2.93 -11.76
C GLY A 52 -1.18 -2.56 -11.27
N LEU A 53 -0.99 -2.43 -9.96
CA LEU A 53 0.33 -2.24 -9.36
C LEU A 53 1.24 -3.44 -9.65
N PHE A 54 0.75 -4.67 -9.48
CA PHE A 54 1.52 -5.88 -9.74
C PHE A 54 2.03 -5.92 -11.19
N ILE A 55 1.15 -5.70 -12.16
CA ILE A 55 1.51 -5.66 -13.59
C ILE A 55 2.54 -4.56 -13.86
N SER A 56 2.36 -3.38 -13.26
CA SER A 56 3.29 -2.26 -13.39
C SER A 56 4.67 -2.63 -12.84
N VAL A 57 4.76 -3.20 -11.65
CA VAL A 57 6.02 -3.62 -11.02
C VAL A 57 6.75 -4.69 -11.83
N ILE A 58 6.02 -5.68 -12.35
CA ILE A 58 6.62 -6.72 -13.21
C ILE A 58 7.18 -6.10 -14.50
N THR A 59 6.44 -5.16 -15.10
CA THR A 59 6.89 -4.44 -16.30
C THR A 59 8.16 -3.64 -16.01
N LEU A 60 8.24 -2.97 -14.85
CA LEU A 60 9.43 -2.25 -14.40
C LEU A 60 10.63 -3.18 -14.23
N ALA A 61 10.42 -4.29 -13.52
CA ALA A 61 11.48 -5.25 -13.22
C ALA A 61 12.03 -5.93 -14.49
N PHE A 62 11.17 -6.17 -15.48
CA PHE A 62 11.58 -6.68 -16.79
C PHE A 62 12.33 -5.61 -17.60
N ALA A 63 11.80 -4.40 -17.70
CA ALA A 63 12.40 -3.30 -18.46
C ALA A 63 13.76 -2.86 -17.89
N ALA A 64 13.92 -2.92 -16.57
CA ALA A 64 15.15 -2.58 -15.88
C ALA A 64 16.14 -3.77 -15.76
N ASN A 65 15.84 -4.94 -16.35
CA ASN A 65 16.63 -6.17 -16.20
C ASN A 65 16.90 -6.57 -14.73
N LEU A 66 16.02 -6.15 -13.81
CA LEU A 66 16.20 -6.34 -12.37
C LEU A 66 16.13 -7.82 -11.97
N PHE A 67 15.48 -8.67 -12.77
CA PHE A 67 15.41 -10.11 -12.55
C PHE A 67 16.73 -10.86 -12.76
N ASN A 68 17.72 -10.24 -13.41
CA ASN A 68 19.02 -10.87 -13.62
C ASN A 68 19.85 -10.94 -12.32
N ASN A 69 19.42 -10.24 -11.26
CA ASN A 69 20.08 -10.25 -9.96
C ASN A 69 19.08 -10.65 -8.86
N ASN A 70 19.40 -11.73 -8.15
CA ASN A 70 18.57 -12.26 -7.07
C ASN A 70 18.30 -11.22 -5.97
N PHE A 71 19.22 -10.30 -5.71
CA PHE A 71 19.05 -9.24 -4.71
C PHE A 71 17.90 -8.30 -5.05
N TRP A 72 17.83 -7.85 -6.31
CA TRP A 72 16.78 -6.95 -6.76
C TRP A 72 15.42 -7.62 -6.89
N THR A 73 15.41 -8.90 -7.31
CA THR A 73 14.19 -9.72 -7.32
C THR A 73 13.61 -9.84 -5.90
N PHE A 74 14.47 -10.03 -4.90
CA PHE A 74 14.05 -10.06 -3.50
C PHE A 74 13.44 -8.74 -3.05
N ILE A 75 14.06 -7.59 -3.38
CA ILE A 75 13.52 -6.27 -3.07
C ILE A 75 12.15 -6.05 -3.71
N VAL A 76 12.00 -6.41 -4.99
CA VAL A 76 10.72 -6.29 -5.72
C VAL A 76 9.63 -7.17 -5.07
N SER A 77 9.97 -8.39 -4.68
CA SER A 77 9.05 -9.28 -3.96
C SER A 77 8.66 -8.71 -2.60
N LEU A 78 9.63 -8.19 -1.84
CA LEU A 78 9.40 -7.58 -0.54
C LEU A 78 8.52 -6.34 -0.67
N MET A 79 8.72 -5.54 -1.72
CA MET A 79 7.88 -4.38 -2.04
C MET A 79 6.43 -4.79 -2.32
N LEU A 80 6.20 -5.82 -3.15
CA LEU A 80 4.84 -6.31 -3.45
C LEU A 80 4.11 -6.81 -2.20
N ILE A 81 4.80 -7.60 -1.38
CA ILE A 81 4.26 -8.11 -0.11
C ILE A 81 4.00 -6.95 0.86
N GLY A 82 4.95 -6.03 0.98
CA GLY A 82 4.84 -4.85 1.83
C GLY A 82 3.65 -3.97 1.45
N TYR A 83 3.43 -3.73 0.16
CA TYR A 83 2.27 -2.97 -0.30
C TYR A 83 0.94 -3.63 0.04
N LEU A 84 0.87 -4.96 0.05
CA LEU A 84 -0.35 -5.67 0.45
C LEU A 84 -0.60 -5.52 1.96
N VAL A 85 0.44 -5.69 2.77
CA VAL A 85 0.33 -5.71 4.25
C VAL A 85 0.21 -4.31 4.84
N ALA A 86 0.83 -3.29 4.25
CA ALA A 86 0.92 -1.95 4.83
C ALA A 86 -0.45 -1.30 5.13
N PRO A 87 -1.45 -1.27 4.23
CA PRO A 87 -2.75 -0.68 4.53
C PRO A 87 -3.50 -1.42 5.64
N HIS A 88 -3.34 -2.74 5.71
CA HIS A 88 -3.94 -3.56 6.77
C HIS A 88 -3.31 -3.26 8.13
N ALA A 89 -1.98 -3.17 8.18
CA ALA A 89 -1.24 -2.86 9.41
C ALA A 89 -1.57 -1.44 9.92
N ILE A 90 -1.56 -0.44 9.04
CA ILE A 90 -1.91 0.95 9.38
C ILE A 90 -3.35 1.01 9.92
N TRP A 91 -4.30 0.32 9.26
CA TRP A 91 -5.68 0.27 9.75
C TRP A 91 -5.79 -0.37 11.14
N HIS A 92 -5.07 -1.48 11.38
CA HIS A 92 -5.09 -2.15 12.69
C HIS A 92 -4.53 -1.25 13.80
N LEU A 93 -3.47 -0.50 13.51
CA LEU A 93 -2.91 0.48 14.45
C LEU A 93 -3.90 1.62 14.73
N CYS A 94 -4.53 2.18 13.69
CA CYS A 94 -5.50 3.27 13.84
C CYS A 94 -6.74 2.87 14.65
N VAL A 95 -7.23 1.64 14.50
CA VAL A 95 -8.38 1.13 15.29
C VAL A 95 -7.96 0.78 16.72
N GLY A 96 -6.77 0.20 16.90
CA GLY A 96 -6.26 -0.14 18.22
C GLY A 96 -6.13 1.09 19.14
N THR A 97 -5.62 2.21 18.63
CA THR A 97 -5.46 3.43 19.44
C THR A 97 -6.79 4.11 19.77
N HIS A 98 -7.81 4.02 18.91
CA HIS A 98 -9.14 4.56 19.21
C HIS A 98 -9.92 3.72 20.24
N ALA A 99 -9.60 2.43 20.39
CA ALA A 99 -10.18 1.59 21.43
C ALA A 99 -9.59 1.94 22.81
N ASP A 100 -8.29 2.23 22.88
CA ASP A 100 -7.59 2.63 24.11
C ASP A 100 -8.06 3.99 24.64
N GLU A 101 -8.37 4.95 23.76
CA GLU A 101 -8.88 6.27 24.17
C GLU A 101 -10.23 6.20 24.92
N HIS A 102 -11.07 5.20 24.62
CA HIS A 102 -12.36 5.03 25.31
C HIS A 102 -12.24 4.31 26.67
N GLU A 103 -11.15 3.59 26.94
CA GLU A 103 -10.92 2.96 28.25
C GLU A 103 -10.23 3.93 29.24
N GLY A 104 -9.50 4.93 28.75
CA GLY A 104 -8.82 5.94 29.58
C GLY A 104 -9.73 7.02 30.17
N GLU A 105 -10.90 7.28 29.58
CA GLU A 105 -11.81 8.37 30.01
C GLU A 105 -12.90 7.92 31.00
N VAL A 106 -13.04 6.61 31.27
CA VAL A 106 -14.05 6.05 32.19
C VAL A 106 -13.40 5.63 33.53
N ASN A 107 -12.66 6.54 34.15
CA ASN A 107 -12.52 6.54 35.60
C ASN A 107 -13.09 7.84 36.16
N PRO A 108 -14.42 7.99 36.23
CA PRO A 108 -14.98 8.97 37.14
C PRO A 108 -14.54 8.52 38.54
N ILE A 109 -13.61 9.27 39.13
CA ILE A 109 -13.17 9.12 40.51
C ILE A 109 -14.45 9.00 41.36
N LYS A 110 -14.77 7.77 41.79
CA LYS A 110 -15.81 7.51 42.78
C LYS A 110 -15.29 8.06 44.11
N VAL A 111 -15.40 9.38 44.28
CA VAL A 111 -15.32 10.02 45.59
C VAL A 111 -16.54 9.52 46.36
N TYR A 112 -16.32 8.48 47.15
CA TYR A 112 -17.28 8.05 48.17
C TYR A 112 -17.51 9.22 49.12
N GLN A 113 -18.64 9.90 48.97
CA GLN A 113 -19.24 10.63 50.08
C GLN A 113 -19.65 9.60 51.13
N GLN A 114 -18.80 9.41 52.14
CA GLN A 114 -19.25 8.87 53.42
C GLN A 114 -19.46 10.03 54.38
N ARG A 115 -20.71 10.08 54.79
CA ARG A 115 -21.40 10.94 55.74
C ARG A 115 -20.78 10.90 57.13
#